data_AF-A0A1G9L998-F1
#
_entry.id   AF-A0A1G9L998-F1
#
_cell.length_a   1.000
_cell.length_b   1.000
_cell.length_c   1.000
_cell.angle_alpha   90.00
_cell.angle_beta   90.00
_cell.angle_gamma   90.00
#
_symmetry.space_group_name_H-M   'P 1'
#
loop_
_entity.id
_entity.type
_entity.pdbx_description
1 polymer ?
#
loop_
_entity_poly.entity_id
_entity_poly.type
_entity_poly.pdbx_seq_one_letter_code
_entity_poly.pdbx_strand_id
1 'polypeptide(L)'
;MTKIKRRLQRVTRLTPASDRARYGEEWQGDIEAADTAGANADRISRGAVRMAIHLRVRQTGRLLLGQFGVVPAVVAWLLLAVVAALALIFGGVTLLAGLGVAAAVIAVLTRTGVQTHWSHFVLLASLIVGAASAAFVWWTLGLSIDAADSFTPEPPVTHWAGTALVLVVLSALGVLVTAIIATVTEAGRRSGGPQPR
;
A
#
# COMPACT_ATOMS: atom_id res chain seq x y z
N MET A 1 -7.60 -22.26 -26.63
CA MET A 1 -8.58 -21.91 -25.56
C MET A 1 -8.13 -22.23 -24.12
N THR A 2 -7.50 -23.37 -23.81
CA THR A 2 -7.22 -23.78 -22.40
C THR A 2 -6.33 -22.84 -21.59
N LYS A 3 -5.31 -22.21 -22.19
CA LYS A 3 -4.48 -21.19 -21.51
C LYS A 3 -5.27 -19.94 -21.10
N ILE A 4 -6.21 -19.50 -21.93
CA ILE A 4 -7.03 -18.30 -21.70
C ILE A 4 -8.05 -18.56 -20.59
N LYS A 5 -8.75 -19.71 -20.62
CA LYS A 5 -9.65 -20.12 -19.53
C LYS A 5 -8.93 -20.26 -18.19
N ARG A 6 -7.71 -20.85 -18.17
CA ARG A 6 -6.88 -20.91 -16.95
C ARG A 6 -6.46 -19.53 -16.45
N ARG A 7 -6.14 -18.61 -17.35
CA ARG A 7 -5.82 -17.21 -17.00
C ARG A 7 -7.03 -16.52 -16.39
N LEU A 8 -8.21 -16.68 -16.99
CA LEU A 8 -9.47 -16.12 -16.47
C LEU A 8 -9.76 -16.61 -15.06
N GLN A 9 -9.65 -17.91 -14.81
CA GLN A 9 -9.84 -18.47 -13.45
C GLN A 9 -8.87 -17.87 -12.43
N ARG A 10 -7.60 -17.63 -12.79
CA ARG A 10 -6.65 -16.94 -11.91
C ARG A 10 -7.09 -15.49 -11.65
N VAL A 11 -7.54 -14.79 -12.67
CA VAL A 11 -8.01 -13.39 -12.56
C VAL A 11 -9.24 -13.30 -11.67
N THR A 12 -10.23 -14.18 -11.85
CA THR A 12 -11.41 -14.26 -10.97
C THR A 12 -11.01 -14.53 -9.52
N ARG A 13 -10.00 -15.38 -9.27
CA ARG A 13 -9.45 -15.58 -7.91
C ARG A 13 -8.77 -14.33 -7.35
N LEU A 14 -8.12 -13.52 -8.19
CA LEU A 14 -7.51 -12.24 -7.80
C LEU A 14 -8.55 -11.16 -7.44
N THR A 15 -9.73 -11.20 -8.07
CA THR A 15 -10.84 -10.28 -7.80
C THR A 15 -11.33 -10.39 -6.34
N PRO A 16 -11.67 -9.27 -5.68
CA PRO A 16 -12.31 -9.27 -4.37
C PRO A 16 -13.53 -10.18 -4.31
N ALA A 17 -13.75 -10.87 -3.19
CA ALA A 17 -14.82 -11.85 -3.06
C ALA A 17 -16.22 -11.27 -3.34
N SER A 18 -16.47 -10.00 -2.96
CA SER A 18 -17.74 -9.30 -3.22
C SER A 18 -18.04 -9.11 -4.70
N ASP A 19 -17.00 -8.95 -5.53
CA ASP A 19 -17.14 -8.57 -6.93
C ASP A 19 -16.86 -9.76 -7.87
N ARG A 20 -16.44 -10.89 -7.31
CA ARG A 20 -15.96 -12.06 -8.04
C ARG A 20 -17.05 -12.72 -8.89
N ALA A 21 -18.27 -12.83 -8.37
CA ALA A 21 -19.39 -13.42 -9.10
C ALA A 21 -19.75 -12.57 -10.32
N ARG A 22 -20.03 -11.28 -10.09
CA ARG A 22 -20.38 -10.32 -11.14
C ARG A 22 -19.34 -10.23 -12.26
N TYR A 23 -18.08 -9.94 -11.92
CA TYR A 23 -17.03 -9.80 -12.93
C TYR A 23 -16.58 -11.15 -13.52
N GLY A 24 -16.76 -12.24 -12.80
CA GLY A 24 -16.48 -13.58 -13.30
C GLY A 24 -17.40 -13.97 -14.46
N GLU A 25 -18.70 -13.71 -14.30
CA GLU A 25 -19.70 -13.94 -15.34
C GLU A 25 -19.48 -13.02 -16.54
N GLU A 26 -19.26 -11.72 -16.30
CA GLU A 26 -19.01 -10.72 -17.35
C GLU A 26 -17.78 -11.07 -18.21
N TRP A 27 -16.63 -11.38 -17.60
CA TRP A 27 -15.42 -11.73 -18.35
C TRP A 27 -15.52 -13.10 -19.04
N GLN A 28 -16.35 -14.01 -18.53
CA GLN A 28 -16.58 -15.29 -19.20
C GLN A 28 -17.42 -15.08 -20.46
N GLY A 29 -18.48 -14.28 -20.38
CA GLY A 29 -19.29 -13.88 -21.53
C GLY A 29 -18.46 -13.15 -22.60
N ASP A 30 -17.60 -12.21 -22.20
CA ASP A 30 -16.73 -11.47 -23.13
C ASP A 30 -15.76 -12.37 -23.91
N ILE A 31 -15.24 -13.41 -23.28
CA ILE A 31 -14.32 -14.35 -23.92
C ILE A 31 -15.07 -15.29 -24.87
N GLU A 32 -16.25 -15.76 -24.49
CA GLU A 32 -17.10 -16.62 -25.34
C GLU A 32 -17.60 -15.84 -26.57
N ALA A 33 -18.00 -14.58 -26.39
CA ALA A 33 -18.35 -13.69 -27.49
C ALA A 33 -17.15 -13.42 -28.44
N ALA A 34 -15.96 -13.22 -27.88
CA ALA A 34 -14.75 -12.98 -28.68
C ALA A 34 -14.28 -14.21 -29.45
N ASP A 35 -14.42 -15.41 -28.89
CA ASP A 35 -14.11 -16.68 -29.56
C ASP A 35 -15.04 -16.90 -30.77
N THR A 36 -16.32 -16.53 -30.62
CA THR A 36 -17.33 -16.60 -31.69
C THR A 36 -17.10 -15.56 -32.78
N ALA A 37 -16.61 -14.36 -32.42
CA ALA A 37 -16.36 -13.26 -33.34
C ALA A 37 -14.96 -13.25 -33.98
N GLY A 38 -14.10 -14.25 -33.69
CA GLY A 38 -12.71 -14.28 -34.15
C GLY A 38 -11.84 -13.15 -33.58
N ALA A 39 -12.30 -12.50 -32.51
CA ALA A 39 -11.60 -11.39 -31.87
C ALA A 39 -10.48 -11.89 -30.95
N ASN A 40 -9.48 -11.03 -30.70
CA ASN A 40 -8.27 -11.41 -29.98
C ASN A 40 -8.52 -11.56 -28.46
N ALA A 41 -8.94 -12.76 -28.04
CA ALA A 41 -9.24 -13.12 -26.66
C ALA A 41 -8.08 -12.86 -25.67
N ASP A 42 -6.83 -12.76 -26.15
CA ASP A 42 -5.70 -12.39 -25.29
C ASP A 42 -5.80 -10.93 -24.81
N ARG A 43 -6.30 -10.00 -25.64
CA ARG A 43 -6.48 -8.58 -25.26
C ARG A 43 -7.53 -8.43 -24.16
N ILE A 44 -8.62 -9.19 -24.24
CA ILE A 44 -9.68 -9.23 -23.23
C ILE A 44 -9.13 -9.79 -21.91
N SER A 45 -8.37 -10.88 -21.96
CA SER A 45 -7.75 -11.46 -20.76
C SER A 45 -6.78 -10.50 -20.07
N ARG A 46 -6.02 -9.70 -20.83
CA ARG A 46 -5.15 -8.65 -20.29
C ARG A 46 -5.95 -7.50 -19.66
N GLY A 47 -7.09 -7.14 -20.25
CA GLY A 47 -8.03 -6.17 -19.69
C GLY A 47 -8.58 -6.62 -18.34
N ALA A 48 -9.06 -7.86 -18.25
CA ALA A 48 -9.57 -8.47 -17.03
C ALA A 48 -8.51 -8.48 -15.91
N VAL A 49 -7.25 -8.82 -16.22
CA VAL A 49 -6.13 -8.74 -15.24
C VAL A 49 -5.98 -7.32 -14.69
N ARG A 50 -5.95 -6.29 -15.55
CA ARG A 50 -5.79 -4.90 -15.11
C ARG A 50 -6.95 -4.46 -14.23
N MET A 51 -8.17 -4.86 -14.57
CA MET A 51 -9.36 -4.53 -13.80
C MET A 51 -9.36 -5.22 -12.44
N ALA A 52 -9.01 -6.51 -12.38
CA ALA A 52 -8.87 -7.24 -11.12
C ALA A 52 -7.81 -6.60 -10.20
N ILE A 53 -6.66 -6.19 -10.75
CA ILE A 53 -5.63 -5.44 -10.01
C ILE A 53 -6.19 -4.12 -9.51
N HIS A 54 -6.90 -3.36 -10.36
CA HIS A 54 -7.50 -2.09 -9.98
C HIS A 54 -8.49 -2.24 -8.81
N LEU A 55 -9.37 -3.25 -8.88
CA LEU A 55 -10.32 -3.57 -7.81
C LEU A 55 -9.59 -3.93 -6.50
N ARG A 56 -8.51 -4.72 -6.60
CA ARG A 56 -7.69 -5.07 -5.43
C ARG A 56 -6.99 -3.86 -4.81
N VAL A 57 -6.37 -3.01 -5.63
CA VAL A 57 -5.75 -1.76 -5.18
C VAL A 57 -6.77 -0.90 -4.46
N ARG A 58 -7.97 -0.76 -5.02
CA ARG A 58 -9.06 0.00 -4.40
C ARG A 58 -9.49 -0.63 -3.07
N GLN A 59 -9.68 -1.95 -3.02
CA GLN A 59 -10.04 -2.64 -1.78
C GLN A 59 -8.99 -2.47 -0.68
N THR A 60 -7.70 -2.61 -1.01
CA THR A 60 -6.60 -2.43 -0.06
C THR A 60 -6.54 -1.00 0.46
N GLY A 61 -6.68 0.00 -0.41
CA GLY A 61 -6.71 1.39 0.05
C GLY A 61 -7.93 1.67 0.94
N ARG A 62 -9.11 1.13 0.62
CA ARG A 62 -10.29 1.21 1.50
C ARG A 62 -10.05 0.56 2.87
N LEU A 63 -9.31 -0.54 2.94
CA LEU A 63 -8.91 -1.17 4.19
C LEU A 63 -7.97 -0.28 5.01
N LEU A 64 -6.93 0.26 4.39
CA LEU A 64 -5.99 1.18 5.05
C LEU A 64 -6.65 2.46 5.54
N LEU A 65 -7.71 2.90 4.86
CA LEU A 65 -8.51 4.08 5.21
C LEU A 65 -9.61 3.80 6.26
N GLY A 66 -9.79 2.56 6.70
CA GLY A 66 -10.79 2.24 7.75
C GLY A 66 -12.20 1.95 7.27
N GLN A 67 -12.44 1.83 5.96
CA GLN A 67 -13.80 1.57 5.45
C GLN A 67 -14.37 0.22 5.86
N PHE A 68 -13.52 -0.74 6.23
CA PHE A 68 -13.97 -2.03 6.77
C PHE A 68 -14.02 -2.05 8.30
N GLY A 69 -13.83 -0.90 8.96
CA GLY A 69 -13.80 -0.73 10.41
C GLY A 69 -12.43 -0.32 10.94
N VAL A 70 -12.41 0.21 12.17
CA VAL A 70 -11.20 0.70 12.84
C VAL A 70 -10.20 -0.43 13.09
N VAL A 71 -10.67 -1.54 13.67
CA VAL A 71 -9.82 -2.68 14.05
C VAL A 71 -9.02 -3.25 12.86
N PRO A 72 -9.62 -3.64 11.72
CA PRO A 72 -8.85 -4.18 10.60
C PRO A 72 -7.88 -3.16 9.99
N ALA A 73 -8.18 -1.87 10.03
CA ALA A 73 -7.27 -0.83 9.56
C ALA A 73 -6.06 -0.65 10.48
N VAL A 74 -6.29 -0.59 11.80
CA VAL A 74 -5.21 -0.51 12.79
C VAL A 74 -4.29 -1.73 12.70
N VAL A 75 -4.86 -2.94 12.58
CA VAL A 75 -4.07 -4.16 12.38
C VAL A 75 -3.22 -4.09 11.11
N ALA A 76 -3.78 -3.59 10.00
CA ALA A 76 -3.03 -3.44 8.75
C ALA A 76 -1.86 -2.45 8.89
N TRP A 77 -2.08 -1.32 9.56
CA TRP A 77 -1.03 -0.34 9.83
C TRP A 77 0.04 -0.87 10.78
N LEU A 78 -0.34 -1.63 11.81
CA LEU A 78 0.60 -2.28 12.72
C LEU A 78 1.45 -3.32 11.99
N LEU A 79 0.86 -4.13 11.10
CA LEU A 79 1.62 -5.06 10.27
C LEU A 79 2.61 -4.34 9.36
N LEU A 80 2.21 -3.23 8.74
CA LEU A 80 3.12 -2.40 7.94
C LEU A 80 4.25 -1.80 8.79
N ALA A 81 3.96 -1.34 10.00
CA ALA A 81 4.96 -0.82 10.93
C ALA A 81 5.96 -1.90 11.34
N VAL A 82 5.49 -3.12 11.64
CA VAL A 82 6.36 -4.27 11.96
C VAL A 82 7.25 -4.60 10.76
N VAL A 83 6.69 -4.66 9.54
CA VAL A 83 7.48 -4.91 8.33
C VAL A 83 8.52 -3.81 8.10
N ALA A 84 8.17 -2.54 8.32
CA ALA A 84 9.09 -1.42 8.19
C ALA A 84 10.21 -1.48 9.25
N ALA A 85 9.88 -1.81 10.50
CA ALA A 85 10.86 -1.99 11.57
C ALA A 85 11.83 -3.14 11.26
N LEU A 86 11.31 -4.29 10.81
CA LEU A 86 12.14 -5.43 10.39
C LEU A 86 13.05 -5.04 9.22
N ALA A 87 12.52 -4.34 8.22
CA ALA A 87 13.30 -3.86 7.08
C ALA A 87 14.46 -2.94 7.51
N LEU A 88 14.24 -2.10 8.52
CA LEU A 88 15.27 -1.23 9.07
C LEU A 88 16.29 -1.99 9.92
N ILE A 89 15.87 -2.98 10.70
CA ILE A 89 16.77 -3.77 11.57
C ILE A 89 17.68 -4.69 10.75
N PHE A 90 17.10 -5.42 9.79
CA PHE A 90 17.83 -6.42 9.00
C PHE A 90 18.56 -5.82 7.80
N GLY A 91 18.18 -4.62 7.36
CA GLY A 91 18.93 -3.89 6.35
C GLY A 91 19.00 -4.50 4.96
N GLY A 92 19.86 -3.92 4.11
CA GLY A 92 20.21 -4.46 2.79
C GLY A 92 18.99 -4.75 1.90
N VAL A 93 18.82 -6.02 1.50
CA VAL A 93 17.70 -6.45 0.64
C VAL A 93 16.34 -6.25 1.32
N THR A 94 16.27 -6.42 2.65
CA THR A 94 15.02 -6.23 3.40
C THR A 94 14.62 -4.76 3.45
N LEU A 95 15.58 -3.83 3.51
CA LEU A 95 15.33 -2.40 3.40
C LEU A 95 14.75 -2.02 2.03
N LEU A 96 15.31 -2.55 0.94
CA LEU A 96 14.78 -2.34 -0.41
C LEU A 96 13.35 -2.87 -0.54
N ALA A 97 13.08 -4.05 0.02
CA ALA A 97 11.72 -4.60 0.07
C ALA A 97 10.78 -3.70 0.89
N GLY A 98 11.22 -3.19 2.04
CA GLY A 98 10.48 -2.25 2.87
C GLY A 98 10.14 -0.94 2.15
N LEU A 99 11.12 -0.34 1.45
CA LEU A 99 10.89 0.83 0.60
C LEU A 99 9.92 0.53 -0.55
N GLY A 100 10.00 -0.66 -1.14
CA GLY A 100 9.05 -1.12 -2.15
C GLY A 100 7.62 -1.24 -1.60
N VAL A 101 7.46 -1.77 -0.38
CA VAL A 101 6.17 -1.83 0.31
C VAL A 101 5.64 -0.42 0.60
N ALA A 102 6.49 0.49 1.09
CA ALA A 102 6.11 1.89 1.34
C ALA A 102 5.65 2.59 0.04
N ALA A 103 6.41 2.43 -1.05
CA ALA A 103 6.04 2.96 -2.36
C ALA A 103 4.72 2.37 -2.87
N ALA A 104 4.49 1.07 -2.68
CA ALA A 104 3.23 0.43 -3.04
C ALA A 104 2.05 0.98 -2.22
N VAL A 105 2.23 1.18 -0.91
CA VAL A 105 1.21 1.79 -0.03
C VAL A 105 0.88 3.21 -0.48
N ILE A 106 1.89 4.04 -0.78
CA ILE A 106 1.71 5.39 -1.33
C ILE A 106 0.93 5.34 -2.66
N ALA A 107 1.31 4.43 -3.58
CA ALA A 107 0.63 4.27 -4.86
C ALA A 107 -0.82 3.79 -4.72
N VAL A 108 -1.11 2.96 -3.72
CA VAL A 108 -2.48 2.53 -3.40
C VAL A 108 -3.29 3.72 -2.88
N LEU A 109 -2.75 4.46 -1.91
CA LEU A 109 -3.45 5.57 -1.26
C LEU A 109 -3.77 6.69 -2.23
N THR A 110 -2.81 7.10 -3.06
CA THR A 110 -2.99 8.14 -4.10
C THR A 110 -4.10 7.80 -5.10
N ARG A 111 -4.34 6.51 -5.35
CA ARG A 111 -5.39 6.04 -6.27
C ARG A 111 -6.76 5.87 -5.63
N THR A 112 -6.85 5.81 -4.30
CA THR A 112 -8.13 5.56 -3.62
C THR A 112 -9.01 6.80 -3.42
N GLY A 113 -8.45 8.01 -3.30
CA GLY A 113 -9.20 9.28 -3.44
C GLY A 113 -10.31 9.59 -2.43
N VAL A 114 -10.26 9.11 -1.17
CA VAL A 114 -11.42 9.19 -0.23
C VAL A 114 -11.25 10.09 1.01
N GLN A 115 -10.17 10.87 1.14
CA GLN A 115 -9.99 11.72 2.32
C GLN A 115 -10.12 13.21 2.01
N THR A 116 -10.56 13.99 2.99
CA THR A 116 -10.34 15.44 3.05
C THR A 116 -8.93 15.75 2.58
N HIS A 117 -8.77 16.63 1.58
CA HIS A 117 -7.48 16.85 0.89
C HIS A 117 -6.31 16.97 1.89
N TRP A 118 -6.52 17.71 2.98
CA TRP A 118 -5.53 17.92 4.04
C TRP A 118 -5.04 16.66 4.75
N SER A 119 -5.94 15.78 5.22
CA SER A 119 -5.51 14.55 5.91
C SER A 119 -4.79 13.60 4.97
N HIS A 120 -5.19 13.57 3.70
CA HIS A 120 -4.50 12.77 2.68
C HIS A 120 -3.07 13.25 2.43
N PHE A 121 -2.87 14.57 2.34
CA PHE A 121 -1.55 15.17 2.18
C PHE A 121 -0.66 14.92 3.40
N VAL A 122 -1.19 15.06 4.62
CA VAL A 122 -0.43 14.80 5.85
C VAL A 122 0.01 13.33 5.93
N LEU A 123 -0.88 12.39 5.59
CA LEU A 123 -0.58 10.96 5.54
C LEU A 123 0.55 10.67 4.52
N LEU A 124 0.43 11.21 3.30
CA LEU A 124 1.44 11.03 2.25
C LEU A 124 2.78 11.66 2.62
N ALA A 125 2.77 12.89 3.12
CA ALA A 125 3.97 13.59 3.55
C ALA A 125 4.67 12.81 4.67
N SER A 126 3.91 12.30 5.64
CA SER A 126 4.46 11.48 6.73
C SER A 126 5.10 10.19 6.21
N LEU A 127 4.48 9.50 5.25
CA LEU A 127 5.06 8.29 4.65
C LEU A 127 6.36 8.60 3.89
N ILE A 128 6.38 9.67 3.11
CA ILE A 128 7.55 10.06 2.30
C ILE A 128 8.71 10.47 3.22
N VAL A 129 8.45 11.35 4.19
CA VAL A 129 9.45 11.81 5.15
C VAL A 129 9.97 10.64 5.96
N GLY A 130 9.09 9.79 6.49
CA GLY A 130 9.48 8.60 7.25
C GLY A 130 10.37 7.64 6.45
N ALA A 131 10.03 7.36 5.19
CA ALA A 131 10.82 6.49 4.33
C ALA A 131 12.19 7.09 4.00
N ALA A 132 12.25 8.39 3.69
CA ALA A 132 13.51 9.09 3.41
C ALA A 132 14.42 9.14 4.65
N SER A 133 13.85 9.45 5.81
CA SER A 133 14.58 9.48 7.08
C SER A 133 15.09 8.09 7.47
N ALA A 134 14.30 7.03 7.29
CA ALA A 134 14.73 5.66 7.56
C ALA A 134 15.88 5.22 6.64
N ALA A 135 15.79 5.53 5.34
CA ALA A 135 16.88 5.26 4.40
C ALA A 135 18.16 6.02 4.76
N PHE A 136 18.03 7.27 5.20
CA PHE A 136 19.16 8.08 5.66
C PHE A 136 19.81 7.52 6.93
N VAL A 137 19.01 7.11 7.93
CA VAL A 137 19.52 6.46 9.16
C VAL A 137 20.29 5.19 8.81
N TRP A 138 19.72 4.36 7.94
CA TRP A 138 20.39 3.14 7.51
C TRP A 138 21.71 3.42 6.76
N TRP A 139 21.70 4.38 5.84
CA TRP A 139 22.89 4.75 5.08
C TRP A 139 24.01 5.30 5.98
N THR A 140 23.66 6.17 6.93
CA THR A 140 24.62 6.74 7.89
C THR A 140 25.17 5.70 8.87
N LEU A 141 24.37 4.71 9.28
CA LEU A 141 24.85 3.53 10.02
C LEU A 141 25.95 2.79 9.25
N GLY A 142 25.76 2.59 7.93
CA GLY A 142 26.79 1.99 7.07
C GLY A 142 28.09 2.82 7.06
N LEU A 143 27.96 4.15 6.92
CA LEU A 143 29.12 5.04 6.95
C LEU A 143 29.89 5.00 8.29
N SER A 144 29.18 4.94 9.42
CA SER A 144 29.83 4.82 10.74
C SER A 144 30.52 3.48 10.93
N ILE A 145 29.96 2.38 10.41
CA ILE A 145 30.61 1.05 10.42
C ILE A 145 31.87 1.07 9.55
N ASP A 146 31.79 1.59 8.32
CA ASP A 146 32.93 1.68 7.41
C ASP A 146 34.06 2.56 7.99
N ALA A 147 33.70 3.66 8.66
CA ALA A 147 34.66 4.54 9.34
C ALA A 147 35.35 3.82 10.51
N ALA A 148 34.59 3.07 11.31
CA ALA A 148 35.12 2.28 12.40
C ALA A 148 36.09 1.18 11.91
N ASP A 149 35.73 0.46 10.84
CA ASP A 149 36.56 -0.61 10.26
C ASP A 149 37.84 -0.07 9.61
N SER A 150 37.78 1.14 9.04
CA SER A 150 38.93 1.81 8.42
C SER A 150 39.76 2.63 9.41
N PHE A 151 39.38 2.68 10.69
CA PHE A 151 39.96 3.56 11.71
C PHE A 151 40.04 5.03 11.28
N THR A 152 39.06 5.47 10.47
CA THR A 152 38.95 6.86 10.03
C THR A 152 37.90 7.59 10.84
N PRO A 153 38.02 8.92 11.00
CA PRO A 153 36.97 9.70 11.68
C PRO A 153 35.66 9.61 10.90
N GLU A 154 34.55 9.53 11.64
CA GLU A 154 33.23 9.44 11.02
C GLU A 154 32.93 10.66 10.12
N PRO A 155 32.30 10.44 8.96
CA PRO A 155 31.86 11.54 8.10
C PRO A 155 30.91 12.48 8.85
N PRO A 156 31.03 13.81 8.70
CA PRO A 156 30.16 14.76 9.41
C PRO A 156 28.67 14.47 9.25
N VAL A 157 28.22 13.94 8.11
CA VAL A 157 26.80 13.64 7.89
C VAL A 157 26.19 12.67 8.92
N THR A 158 26.98 11.83 9.59
CA THR A 158 26.49 10.86 10.57
C THR A 158 25.92 11.51 11.83
N HIS A 159 26.31 12.75 12.17
CA HIS A 159 25.75 13.45 13.34
C HIS A 159 24.25 13.73 13.22
N TRP A 160 23.71 13.75 12.00
CA TRP A 160 22.27 13.92 11.77
C TRP A 160 21.46 12.63 11.92
N ALA A 161 22.10 11.47 12.12
CA ALA A 161 21.41 10.19 12.22
C ALA A 161 20.37 10.18 13.35
N GLY A 162 20.69 10.78 14.51
CA GLY A 162 19.77 10.92 15.64
C GLY A 162 18.53 11.75 15.27
N THR A 163 18.72 12.89 14.61
CA THR A 163 17.62 13.75 14.14
C THR A 163 16.74 13.03 13.12
N ALA A 164 17.35 12.28 12.20
CA ALA A 164 16.62 11.47 11.24
C ALA A 164 15.81 10.35 11.91
N LEU A 165 16.33 9.72 12.97
CA LEU A 165 15.59 8.74 13.76
C LEU A 165 14.34 9.36 14.41
N VAL A 166 14.45 10.57 14.96
CA VAL A 166 13.31 11.32 15.50
C VAL A 166 12.26 11.56 14.41
N LEU A 167 12.68 11.94 13.20
CA LEU A 167 11.76 12.13 12.07
C LEU A 167 11.05 10.83 11.65
N VAL A 168 11.70 9.67 11.73
CA VAL A 168 11.05 8.37 11.51
C VAL A 168 9.92 8.15 12.53
N VAL A 169 10.20 8.39 13.82
CA VAL A 169 9.21 8.22 14.89
C VAL A 169 8.04 9.19 14.72
N LEU A 170 8.31 10.48 14.48
CA LEU A 170 7.28 11.48 14.25
C LEU A 170 6.43 11.17 13.01
N SER A 171 7.06 10.67 11.95
CA SER A 171 6.38 10.24 10.74
C SER A 171 5.46 9.05 10.99
N ALA A 172 5.92 8.05 11.77
CA ALA A 172 5.10 6.91 12.15
C ALA A 172 3.89 7.32 13.00
N LEU A 173 4.08 8.24 13.96
CA LEU A 173 3.00 8.81 14.76
C LEU A 173 2.01 9.60 13.88
N GLY A 174 2.52 10.41 12.96
CA GLY A 174 1.70 11.15 11.99
C GLY A 174 0.82 10.21 11.16
N VAL A 175 1.38 9.13 10.64
CA VAL A 175 0.61 8.10 9.91
C VAL A 175 -0.47 7.48 10.79
N LEU A 176 -0.14 7.08 12.01
CA LEU A 176 -1.11 6.47 12.94
C LEU A 176 -2.25 7.43 13.30
N VAL A 177 -1.93 8.68 13.67
CA VAL A 177 -2.93 9.69 14.03
C VAL A 177 -3.85 9.97 12.84
N THR A 178 -3.29 10.17 11.64
CA THR A 178 -4.10 10.45 10.45
C THR A 178 -4.97 9.25 10.06
N ALA A 179 -4.46 8.03 10.22
CA ALA A 179 -5.23 6.80 10.00
C ALA A 179 -6.38 6.66 11.02
N ILE A 180 -6.12 6.93 12.30
CA ILE A 180 -7.15 6.91 13.35
C ILE A 180 -8.23 7.95 13.06
N ILE A 181 -7.86 9.21 12.79
CA ILE A 181 -8.81 10.27 12.46
C ILE A 181 -9.68 9.88 11.25
N ALA A 182 -9.08 9.32 10.21
CA ALA A 182 -9.80 8.82 9.05
C ALA A 182 -10.80 7.72 9.42
N THR A 183 -10.40 6.77 10.27
CA THR A 183 -11.28 5.68 10.67
C THR A 183 -12.44 6.15 11.56
N VAL A 184 -12.19 7.09 12.47
CA VAL A 184 -13.20 7.66 13.38
C VAL A 184 -14.20 8.54 12.61
N THR A 185 -13.71 9.36 11.68
CA THR A 185 -14.57 10.20 10.84
C THR A 185 -15.47 9.35 9.92
N GLU A 186 -14.96 8.25 9.37
CA GLU A 186 -15.75 7.32 8.56
C GLU A 186 -16.81 6.58 9.41
N ALA A 187 -16.48 6.23 10.67
CA ALA A 187 -17.41 5.62 11.61
C ALA A 187 -18.55 6.58 12.01
N GLY A 188 -18.23 7.84 12.31
CA GLY A 188 -19.22 8.87 12.66
C GLY A 188 -20.22 9.16 11.53
N ARG A 189 -19.77 9.11 10.26
CA ARG A 189 -20.66 9.26 9.09
C ARG A 189 -21.66 8.12 8.95
N ARG A 190 -21.32 6.89 9.37
CA ARG A 190 -22.23 5.73 9.30
C ARG A 190 -23.34 5.77 10.35
N SER A 191 -23.06 6.34 11.51
CA SER A 191 -24.05 6.51 12.59
C SER A 191 -25.02 7.68 12.38
N GLY A 192 -24.72 8.60 11.45
CA GLY A 192 -25.55 9.79 11.16
C GLY A 192 -26.35 9.74 9.84
N GLY A 193 -26.39 8.60 9.15
CA GLY A 193 -27.09 8.47 7.87
C GLY A 193 -28.62 8.46 8.03
N PRO A 194 -29.40 9.20 7.21
CA PRO A 194 -30.86 9.15 7.25
C PRO A 194 -31.37 7.73 7.02
N GLN A 195 -32.30 7.25 7.85
CA GLN A 195 -33.08 6.06 7.55
C GLN A 195 -33.85 6.31 6.24
N PRO A 196 -33.71 5.44 5.21
CA PRO A 196 -34.62 5.48 4.09
C PRO A 196 -36.03 5.14 4.62
N ARG A 197 -36.94 6.11 4.49
CA ARG A 197 -38.38 5.87 4.60
C ARG A 197 -38.89 5.26 3.30
#